data_AF-A0A7J2RBQ2-F1
#
_entry.id   AF-A0A7J2RBQ2-F1
#
_cell.length_a   1.000
_cell.length_b   1.000
_cell.length_c   1.000
_cell.angle_alpha   90.00
_cell.angle_beta   90.00
_cell.angle_gamma   90.00
#
_symmetry.space_group_name_H-M   'P 1'
#
loop_
_entity.id
_entity.type
_entity.pdbx_description
1 polymer ?
#
loop_
_entity_poly.entity_id
_entity_poly.type
_entity_poly.pdbx_seq_one_letter_code
_entity_poly.pdbx_strand_id
1 'polypeptide(L)' 'MTEESTEKTEKIQLDGIIEGDKVLISDEKGIEEFYNTSSIGDIEQNEDGQKILVLNPVEVLLLCERKRVLLW' A
#
# COMPACT_ATOMS: atom_id res chain seq x y z
N MET A 1 -29.89 14.33 -6.84
CA MET A 1 -28.83 13.53 -6.22
C MET A 1 -28.17 12.80 -7.36
N THR A 2 -27.03 13.30 -7.81
CA THR A 2 -26.26 12.68 -8.89
C THR A 2 -25.54 11.52 -8.23
N GLU A 3 -26.01 10.30 -8.52
CA GLU A 3 -25.23 9.09 -8.25
C GLU A 3 -23.98 9.18 -9.14
N GLU A 4 -22.90 9.70 -8.57
CA GLU A 4 -21.60 9.67 -9.21
C GLU A 4 -21.21 8.20 -9.37
N SER A 5 -21.21 7.79 -10.64
CA SER A 5 -20.72 6.53 -11.14
C SER A 5 -19.45 6.13 -10.40
N THR A 6 -19.53 5.14 -9.51
CA THR A 6 -18.37 4.36 -9.10
C THR A 6 -17.92 3.57 -10.31
N GLU A 7 -17.17 4.21 -11.20
CA GLU A 7 -16.27 3.52 -12.11
C GLU A 7 -15.52 2.48 -11.27
N LYS A 8 -15.59 1.21 -11.68
CA LYS A 8 -14.82 0.14 -11.06
C LYS A 8 -13.35 0.43 -11.34
N THR A 9 -12.74 1.28 -10.54
CA THR A 9 -11.30 1.52 -10.57
C THR A 9 -10.65 0.17 -10.29
N GLU A 10 -9.88 -0.33 -11.25
CA GLU A 10 -9.14 -1.57 -11.05
C GLU A 10 -8.28 -1.43 -9.80
N LYS A 11 -8.42 -2.36 -8.85
CA LYS A 11 -7.62 -2.33 -7.62
C LYS A 11 -6.17 -2.56 -7.99
N ILE A 12 -5.31 -1.61 -7.63
CA ILE A 12 -3.88 -1.68 -7.94
C ILE A 12 -3.21 -2.87 -7.22
N GLN A 13 -2.16 -3.40 -7.85
CA GLN A 13 -1.20 -4.34 -7.29
C GLN A 13 0.19 -3.70 -7.35
N LEU A 14 0.94 -3.75 -6.25
CA LEU A 14 2.25 -3.10 -6.11
C LEU A 14 3.31 -4.07 -5.60
N ASP A 15 4.57 -3.76 -5.89
CA ASP A 15 5.72 -4.48 -5.34
C ASP A 15 6.07 -3.95 -3.94
N GLY A 16 6.40 -4.86 -3.02
CA GLY A 16 6.90 -4.55 -1.69
C GLY A 16 8.16 -5.36 -1.39
N ILE A 17 9.09 -4.74 -0.67
CA ILE A 17 10.36 -5.36 -0.26
C ILE A 17 10.24 -5.79 1.20
N ILE A 18 10.58 -7.04 1.51
CA ILE A 18 10.63 -7.52 2.90
C ILE A 18 11.92 -7.01 3.55
N GLU A 19 11.78 -6.26 4.64
CA GLU A 19 12.90 -5.81 5.47
C GLU A 19 12.63 -6.13 6.95
N GLY A 20 13.28 -7.16 7.48
CA GLY A 20 13.05 -7.61 8.85
C GLY A 20 11.63 -8.13 9.06
N ASP A 21 10.87 -7.48 9.93
CA ASP A 21 9.47 -7.79 10.26
C ASP A 21 8.45 -6.84 9.59
N LYS A 22 8.89 -6.00 8.65
CA LYS A 22 8.06 -5.08 7.89
C LYS A 22 8.21 -5.26 6.38
N VAL A 23 7.24 -4.72 5.64
CA VAL A 23 7.31 -4.59 4.18
C VAL A 23 7.28 -3.13 3.79
N LEU A 24 8.18 -2.75 2.88
CA LEU A 24 8.30 -1.39 2.38
C LEU A 24 7.74 -1.30 0.96
N ILE A 25 6.91 -0.29 0.72
CA ILE A 25 6.40 0.08 -0.60
C ILE A 25 6.80 1.53 -0.88
N SER A 26 7.68 1.71 -1.87
CA SER A 26 8.16 3.03 -2.28
C SER A 26 7.32 3.69 -3.37
N ASP A 27 6.36 2.96 -3.97
CA ASP A 27 5.45 3.52 -4.98
C ASP A 27 4.43 4.45 -4.30
N GLU A 28 4.39 5.72 -4.72
CA GLU A 28 3.46 6.73 -4.20
C GLU A 28 1.99 6.34 -4.37
N LYS A 29 1.66 5.51 -5.37
CA LYS A 29 0.30 4.96 -5.52
C LYS A 29 -0.11 4.08 -4.35
N GLY A 30 0.86 3.42 -3.71
CA GLY A 30 0.63 2.63 -2.50
C GLY A 30 0.21 3.52 -1.33
N ILE A 31 0.84 4.68 -1.18
CA ILE A 31 0.48 5.67 -0.16
C ILE A 31 -0.95 6.17 -0.41
N GLU A 32 -1.30 6.51 -1.64
CA GLU A 32 -2.63 7.02 -1.97
C GLU A 32 -3.74 5.98 -1.72
N GLU A 33 -3.52 4.75 -2.18
CA GLU A 33 -4.53 3.70 -2.11
C GLU A 33 -4.64 3.05 -0.73
N PHE A 34 -3.49 2.69 -0.14
CA PHE A 34 -3.48 1.93 1.10
C PHE A 34 -3.55 2.85 2.32
N TYR A 35 -2.72 3.89 2.38
CA TYR A 35 -2.67 4.77 3.53
C TYR A 35 -3.80 5.82 3.51
N ASN A 36 -3.87 6.67 2.48
CA ASN A 36 -4.82 7.79 2.44
C ASN A 36 -6.28 7.31 2.31
N THR A 37 -6.52 6.32 1.45
CA THR A 37 -7.89 5.83 1.16
C THR A 37 -8.34 4.74 2.12
N SER A 38 -7.45 3.85 2.53
CA SER A 38 -7.82 2.63 3.28
C SER A 38 -7.31 2.57 4.72
N SER A 39 -6.49 3.54 5.15
CA SER A 39 -5.83 3.55 6.48
C SER A 39 -5.08 2.26 6.80
N ILE A 40 -4.35 1.74 5.82
CA ILE A 40 -3.48 0.56 5.92
C ILE A 40 -2.02 1.02 5.84
N GLY A 41 -1.21 0.61 6.81
CA GLY A 41 0.20 0.94 6.92
C GLY A 41 0.49 2.28 7.61
N ASP A 42 1.78 2.57 7.73
CA ASP A 42 2.33 3.80 8.29
C ASP A 42 3.28 4.48 7.28
N ILE A 43 3.49 5.79 7.42
CA ILE A 43 4.43 6.53 6.58
C ILE A 43 5.73 6.78 7.34
N GLU A 44 6.83 6.30 6.78
CA GLU A 44 8.19 6.59 7.23
C GLU A 44 8.95 7.40 6.16
N GLN A 45 10.14 7.90 6.52
CA GLN A 45 11.09 8.50 5.58
C GLN A 45 12.31 7.59 5.46
N ASN A 46 12.73 7.30 4.23
CA ASN A 46 13.98 6.58 4.00
C ASN A 46 15.20 7.50 4.17
N GLU A 47 16.40 6.95 3.99
CA GLU A 47 17.68 7.67 4.12
C GLU A 47 17.81 8.85 3.13
N ASP A 48 17.13 8.78 1.98
CA ASP A 48 17.09 9.83 0.96
C ASP A 48 16.00 10.88 1.22
N GLY A 49 15.24 10.76 2.32
CA GLY A 49 14.14 11.66 2.69
C GLY A 49 12.84 11.45 1.90
N GLN A 50 12.74 10.36 1.12
CA GLN A 50 11.53 9.97 0.41
C GLN A 50 10.54 9.30 1.37
N LYS A 51 9.25 9.58 1.17
CA LYS A 51 8.18 8.93 1.93
C LYS A 51 8.02 7.49 1.43
N ILE A 52 8.02 6.55 2.36
CA ILE A 52 7.77 5.14 2.09
C ILE A 52 6.57 4.67 2.90
N LEU A 53 5.77 3.80 2.30
CA LEU A 53 4.71 3.10 3.02
C LEU A 53 5.29 1.86 3.69
N VAL A 54 5.04 1.74 4.98
CA VAL A 54 5.47 0.62 5.81
C VAL A 54 4.26 -0.19 6.22
N LEU A 55 4.33 -1.49 5.99
CA LEU A 55 3.28 -2.44 6.33
C LEU A 55 3.76 -3.41 7.40
N ASN A 56 2.95 -3.61 8.43
CA ASN A 56 3.18 -4.67 9.40
C ASN A 56 2.77 -6.05 8.85
N PRO A 57 3.16 -7.17 9.47
CA PRO A 57 2.88 -8.50 8.95
C PRO A 57 1.39 -8.80 8.74
N VAL A 58 0.50 -8.27 9.58
CA VAL A 58 -0.95 -8.53 9.48
C VAL A 58 -1.54 -7.81 8.27
N GLU A 59 -1.12 -6.57 8.03
CA GLU A 59 -1.52 -5.79 6.87
C GLU A 59 -1.00 -6.40 5.57
N VAL A 60 0.25 -6.86 5.57
CA VAL A 60 0.84 -7.58 4.44
C VAL A 60 0.02 -8.82 4.09
N LEU A 61 -0.33 -9.65 5.09
CA LEU A 61 -1.15 -10.84 4.88
C LEU A 61 -2.52 -10.49 4.26
N LEU A 62 -3.17 -9.43 4.74
CA LEU A 62 -4.43 -8.94 4.19
C LEU A 62 -4.29 -8.53 2.72
N LEU A 63 -3.22 -7.79 2.37
CA LEU A 63 -2.99 -7.31 1.01
C LEU A 63 -2.56 -8.44 0.07
N CYS A 64 -1.82 -9.43 0.55
CA CYS A 64 -1.49 -10.64 -0.20
C CYS A 64 -2.74 -11.48 -0.49
N GLU A 65 -3.63 -11.69 0.48
CA GLU A 65 -4.91 -12.40 0.27
C GLU A 65 -5.74 -11.73 -0.83
N ARG A 66 -5.74 -10.40 -0.86
CA ARG A 66 -6.45 -9.58 -1.85
C ARG A 66 -5.70 -9.40 -3.17
N LYS A 67 -4.52 -10.03 -3.34
CA LYS A 67 -3.64 -9.91 -4.52
C LYS A 67 -3.26 -8.46 -4.84
N ARG A 68 -3.02 -7.65 -3.81
CA ARG A 68 -2.70 -6.22 -3.93
C ARG A 68 -1.24 -5.90 -3.70
N VAL A 69 -0.46 -6.84 -3.18
CA VAL A 69 0.98 -6.71 -2.99
C VAL A 69 1.68 -7.98 -3.47
N LEU A 70 2.79 -7.82 -4.18
CA LEU A 70 3.77 -8.84 -4.51
C LEU A 70 5.02 -8.60 -3.65
N LEU A 71 5.55 -9.66 -3.05
CA LEU A 71 6.68 -9.56 -2.12
C LEU A 71 7.96 -10.07 -2.77
N TRP A 72 9.04 -9.32 -2.55
CA TRP A 72 10.40 -9.64 -2.99
C TRP A 72 11.36 -9.74 -1.80
#